data_AF-A0A4V2TP49-F1
#
_entry.id   AF-A0A4V2TP49-F1
#
_cell.length_a   1.000
_cell.length_b   1.000
_cell.length_c   1.000
_cell.angle_alpha   90.00
_cell.angle_beta   90.00
_cell.angle_gamma   90.00
#
_symmetry.space_group_name_H-M   'P 1'
#
loop_
_entity.id
_entity.type
_entity.pdbx_description
1 polymer ?
#
loop_
_entity_poly.entity_id
_entity_poly.type
_entity_poly.pdbx_seq_one_letter_code
_entity_poly.pdbx_strand_id
1 'polypeptide(L)' 'MSLWESVGKTIKVGTTSQILFRDTNDYGSKIGAKPIRVSRNWYVWEVNERFKDVGKLEGENRKAYIEIVMNT' A
#
# COMPACT_ATOMS: atom_id res chain seq x y z
N MET A 1 -16.95 3.27 28.09
CA MET A 1 -16.31 2.21 28.90
C MET A 1 -16.52 0.81 28.31
N SER A 2 -16.68 0.69 26.98
CA SER A 2 -17.09 -0.55 26.29
C SER A 2 -16.17 -0.95 25.12
N LEU A 3 -15.08 -0.21 24.89
CA LEU A 3 -14.06 -0.55 23.89
C LEU A 3 -13.34 -1.86 24.25
N TRP A 4 -13.02 -2.05 25.53
CA TRP A 4 -12.30 -3.23 25.99
C TRP A 4 -13.08 -4.54 25.82
N GLU A 5 -14.40 -4.54 26.03
CA GLU A 5 -15.25 -5.71 25.77
C GLU A 5 -15.32 -6.07 24.28
N SER A 6 -15.28 -5.08 23.39
CA SER A 6 -15.28 -5.32 21.95
C SER A 6 -13.94 -5.88 21.48
N VAL A 7 -12.82 -5.26 21.88
CA VAL A 7 -11.47 -5.71 21.50
C VAL A 7 -11.19 -7.11 22.04
N GLY A 8 -11.61 -7.41 23.28
CA GLY A 8 -11.43 -8.73 23.90
C GLY A 8 -12.23 -9.87 23.24
N LYS A 9 -13.28 -9.56 22.47
CA LYS A 9 -14.10 -10.53 21.72
C LYS A 9 -13.69 -10.69 20.26
N THR A 10 -12.60 -10.05 19.83
CA THR A 10 -12.15 -10.13 18.44
C THR A 10 -11.61 -11.53 18.14
N ILE A 11 -11.98 -12.04 16.97
CA ILE A 11 -11.50 -13.35 16.49
C ILE A 11 -9.99 -13.29 16.30
N LYS A 12 -9.27 -14.36 16.68
CA LYS A 12 -7.82 -14.44 16.47
C LYS A 12 -7.53 -14.56 14.97
N VAL A 13 -6.98 -13.48 14.38
CA VAL A 13 -6.73 -13.35 12.93
C VAL A 13 -5.42 -14.00 12.44
N GLY A 14 -4.63 -14.63 13.34
CA GLY A 14 -3.37 -15.28 12.98
C GLY A 14 -2.18 -14.31 12.93
N THR A 15 -1.13 -14.67 12.19
CA THR A 15 0.08 -13.84 12.04
C THR A 15 0.08 -13.07 10.73
N THR A 16 0.65 -11.88 10.76
CA THR A 16 0.78 -11.00 9.58
C THR A 16 2.15 -11.11 8.90
N SER A 17 3.08 -11.87 9.47
CA SER A 17 4.47 -12.02 8.97
C SER A 17 4.59 -12.64 7.57
N GLN A 18 3.49 -13.20 7.05
CA GLN A 18 3.41 -13.75 5.69
C GLN A 18 2.75 -12.80 4.68
N ILE A 19 2.28 -11.64 5.15
CA ILE A 19 1.55 -10.67 4.33
C ILE A 19 2.51 -9.56 3.93
N LEU A 20 2.71 -9.41 2.62
CA LEU A 20 3.43 -8.29 2.04
C LEU A 20 2.44 -7.18 1.67
N PHE A 21 2.53 -6.06 2.38
CA PHE A 21 1.79 -4.84 2.10
C PHE A 21 2.54 -3.99 1.09
N ARG A 22 1.82 -3.09 0.41
CA ARG A 22 2.35 -2.22 -0.65
C ARG A 22 1.56 -0.93 -0.73
N ASP A 23 2.26 0.16 -1.05
CA ASP A 23 1.67 1.49 -1.19
C ASP A 23 2.61 2.39 -2.02
N THR A 24 2.17 3.61 -2.33
CA THR A 24 2.92 4.63 -3.04
C THR A 24 2.73 6.01 -2.43
N ASN A 25 3.81 6.80 -2.42
CA ASN A 25 3.73 8.22 -2.08
C ASN A 25 3.39 9.09 -3.31
N ASP A 26 3.17 8.48 -4.47
CA ASP A 26 2.75 9.19 -5.68
C ASP A 26 1.29 9.63 -5.58
N TYR A 27 0.93 10.65 -6.36
CA TYR A 27 -0.43 11.21 -6.44
C TYR A 27 -0.94 11.13 -7.87
N GLY A 28 -2.24 10.87 -8.04
CA GLY A 28 -2.85 10.77 -9.39
C GLY A 28 -2.74 12.08 -10.16
N SER A 29 -3.29 13.17 -9.63
CA SER A 29 -3.27 14.51 -10.25
C SER A 29 -3.06 15.61 -9.21
N LYS A 30 -2.27 16.62 -9.56
CA LYS A 30 -2.02 17.82 -8.74
C LYS A 30 -2.09 19.06 -9.62
N ILE A 31 -2.77 20.10 -9.14
CA ILE A 31 -2.93 21.37 -9.88
C ILE A 31 -1.55 21.93 -10.26
N GLY A 32 -1.37 22.28 -11.54
CA GLY A 32 -0.12 22.81 -12.07
C GLY A 32 0.97 21.76 -12.36
N ALA A 33 0.72 20.47 -12.13
CA ALA A 33 1.64 19.38 -12.44
C ALA A 33 1.03 18.39 -13.43
N LYS A 34 1.89 17.69 -14.18
CA LYS A 34 1.44 16.57 -15.03
C LYS A 34 0.99 15.40 -14.14
N PRO A 35 -0.14 14.73 -14.46
CA PRO A 35 -0.58 13.53 -13.74
C PRO A 35 0.47 12.42 -13.72
N ILE A 36 0.62 11.71 -12.60
CA ILE A 36 1.55 10.59 -12.48
C ILE A 36 0.84 9.33 -12.96
N ARG A 37 1.18 8.86 -14.17
CA ARG A 37 0.57 7.66 -14.78
C ARG A 37 1.21 6.34 -14.36
N VAL A 38 2.45 6.39 -13.88
CA VAL A 38 3.22 5.21 -13.44
C VAL A 38 3.99 5.61 -12.20
N SER A 39 3.79 4.86 -11.12
CA SER A 39 4.49 5.13 -9.87
C SER A 39 6.00 4.93 -10.01
N ARG A 40 6.77 5.81 -9.39
CA ARG A 40 8.24 5.71 -9.25
C ARG A 40 8.69 5.61 -7.80
N ASN A 41 7.77 5.83 -6.86
CA ASN A 41 8.04 5.90 -5.43
C ASN A 41 7.09 4.97 -4.66
N TRP A 42 6.95 3.73 -5.14
CA TRP A 42 6.20 2.69 -4.42
C TRP A 42 7.14 1.78 -3.63
N TYR A 43 6.57 1.21 -2.57
CA TYR A 43 7.30 0.46 -1.58
C TYR A 43 6.46 -0.70 -1.07
N VAL A 44 7.14 -1.66 -0.44
CA VAL A 44 6.52 -2.83 0.20
C VAL A 44 7.00 -2.97 1.63
N TRP A 45 6.21 -3.60 2.48
CA TRP A 45 6.60 -3.91 3.86
C TRP A 45 5.84 -5.09 4.47
N GLU A 46 6.42 -5.62 5.54
CA GLU A 46 5.76 -6.52 6.48
C GLU A 46 5.52 -5.76 7.79
N VAL A 47 4.52 -6.16 8.58
CA VAL A 47 4.22 -5.48 9.85
C VAL A 47 5.42 -5.56 10.79
N ASN A 48 5.80 -4.41 11.37
CA ASN A 48 6.98 -4.20 12.22
C ASN A 48 8.34 -4.21 11.49
N GLU A 49 8.36 -4.29 10.17
CA GLU A 49 9.58 -4.17 9.37
C GLU A 49 9.70 -2.78 8.70
N ARG A 50 10.90 -2.46 8.21
CA ARG A 50 11.13 -1.23 7.44
C ARG A 50 10.52 -1.30 6.04
N PHE A 51 10.06 -0.17 5.55
CA PHE A 51 9.66 -0.02 4.14
C PHE A 51 10.86 -0.30 3.22
N LYS A 52 10.59 -1.01 2.13
CA LYS A 52 11.55 -1.31 1.07
C LYS A 52 11.05 -0.66 -0.22
N ASP A 53 11.79 0.33 -0.69
CA ASP A 53 11.51 0.98 -1.97
C ASP A 53 11.75 0.00 -3.11
N VAL A 54 10.79 -0.07 -4.04
CA VAL A 54 10.89 -0.94 -5.23
C VAL A 54 11.23 -0.12 -6.49
N GLY A 55 10.91 1.17 -6.50
CA GLY A 55 11.24 2.08 -7.59
C GLY A 55 10.14 2.18 -8.64
N LYS A 56 10.45 1.97 -9.92
CA LYS A 56 9.48 2.16 -11.00
C LYS A 56 8.49 0.98 -11.08
N LEU A 57 7.20 1.27 -11.21
CA LEU A 57 6.17 0.26 -11.41
C LEU A 57 6.16 -0.24 -12.88
N GLU A 58 6.94 -1.28 -13.15
CA GLU A 58 7.13 -1.82 -14.50
C GLU A 58 7.27 -3.35 -14.53
N GLY A 59 7.20 -3.93 -15.73
CA GLY A 59 7.26 -5.39 -15.92
C GLY A 59 6.16 -6.11 -15.13
N GLU A 60 6.54 -7.19 -14.46
CA GLU A 60 5.65 -8.00 -13.62
C GLU A 60 5.05 -7.22 -12.45
N ASN A 61 5.77 -6.20 -11.94
CA ASN A 61 5.28 -5.38 -10.83
C ASN A 61 4.04 -4.56 -11.20
N ARG A 62 3.72 -4.36 -12.49
CA ARG A 62 2.44 -3.73 -12.90
C ARG A 62 1.21 -4.51 -12.46
N LYS A 63 1.34 -5.81 -12.17
CA LYS A 63 0.26 -6.65 -11.63
C LYS A 63 0.02 -6.39 -10.14
N ALA A 64 0.86 -5.60 -9.48
CA ALA A 64 0.76 -5.31 -8.06
C ALA A 64 -0.31 -4.27 -7.71
N TYR A 65 -1.23 -3.88 -8.62
CA TYR A 65 -2.35 -2.94 -8.40
C TYR A 65 -2.22 -2.09 -7.14
N ILE A 66 -1.47 -0.99 -7.28
CA ILE A 66 -1.24 0.02 -6.24
C ILE A 66 -2.16 1.18 -6.61
N GLU A 67 -2.83 1.79 -5.63
CA GLU A 67 -4.09 2.56 -5.68
C GLU A 67 -4.26 3.70 -6.72
N ILE A 68 -3.39 3.85 -7.72
CA ILE A 68 -3.53 4.79 -8.82
C ILE A 68 -3.83 4.05 -10.13
N VAL A 69 -5.10 3.67 -10.31
CA VAL A 69 -5.65 3.33 -11.63
C VAL A 69 -6.37 4.57 -12.15
N MET A 70 -5.70 5.37 -12.98
CA MET A 70 -6.35 6.47 -13.70
C MET A 70 -6.88 5.94 -15.02
N ASN A 71 -8.20 5.71 -15.10
CA ASN A 71 -8.87 5.54 -16.38
C ASN A 71 -8.92 6.91 -17.08
N THR A 72 -8.45 6.94 -18.32
CA THR A 72 -8.57 8.08 -19.25
C THR A 72 -9.95 8.13 -19.88
#